data_AF-A0A2N5DQ06-F1
#
_entry.id   AF-A0A2N5DQ06-F1
#
_cell.length_a   1.000
_cell.length_b   1.000
_cell.length_c   1.000
_cell.angle_alpha   90.00
_cell.angle_beta   90.00
_cell.angle_gamma   90.00
#
_symmetry.space_group_name_H-M   'P 1'
#
loop_
_entity.id
_entity.type
_entity.pdbx_description
1 polymer ?
#
loop_
_entity_poly.entity_id
_entity_poly.type
_entity_poly.pdbx_seq_one_letter_code
_entity_poly.pdbx_strand_id
1 'polypeptide(L)'
;MLMADRKQAIDWAAIEHDFRNGSMSLREMAKWYGVSDGAIRKRAKSGGWERAARPESTHRAPASTNAAGGSPRTALTAAAASPVAIIGRGRNLVLRLLDELEATTCNIGELDAFIVQATGGDQAKQCEALRQATSLKQRSDVLRALALAAKTLSEAGPQVGKKEERNQAAQEVVEAGGIYAPRRGPRLAVDNS
;
A
#
# COMPACT_ATOMS: atom_id res chain seq x y z
N MET A 1 -36.89 40.01 -31.09
CA MET A 1 -37.36 38.75 -30.48
C MET A 1 -36.63 38.60 -29.14
N LEU A 2 -37.24 39.07 -28.04
CA LEU A 2 -36.64 39.01 -26.71
C LEU A 2 -36.80 37.58 -26.16
N MET A 3 -35.69 36.85 -26.06
CA MET A 3 -35.69 35.56 -25.38
C MET A 3 -35.80 35.82 -23.88
N ALA A 4 -36.96 35.51 -23.32
CA ALA A 4 -37.20 35.56 -21.90
C ALA A 4 -36.19 34.66 -21.18
N ASP A 5 -35.27 35.30 -20.46
CA ASP A 5 -34.33 34.65 -19.56
C ASP A 5 -35.16 34.04 -18.41
N ARG A 6 -35.61 32.80 -18.60
CA ARG A 6 -36.36 32.04 -17.60
C ARG A 6 -35.39 31.71 -16.48
N LYS A 7 -35.25 32.63 -15.53
CA LYS A 7 -34.50 32.46 -14.29
C LYS A 7 -35.06 31.23 -13.58
N GLN A 8 -34.38 30.09 -13.75
CA GLN A 8 -34.77 28.82 -13.16
C GLN A 8 -34.91 29.03 -11.66
N ALA A 9 -36.11 28.78 -11.13
CA ALA A 9 -36.36 28.94 -9.71
C ALA A 9 -35.45 27.97 -8.97
N ILE A 10 -34.54 28.51 -8.16
CA ILE A 10 -33.60 27.70 -7.36
C ILE A 10 -34.42 26.92 -6.34
N ASP A 11 -34.31 25.59 -6.38
CA ASP A 11 -34.96 24.71 -5.41
C ASP A 11 -34.19 24.73 -4.08
N TRP A 12 -34.53 25.70 -3.23
CA TRP A 12 -33.92 25.87 -1.93
C TRP A 12 -34.25 24.75 -0.94
N ALA A 13 -35.37 24.04 -1.13
CA ALA A 13 -35.77 22.96 -0.23
C ALA A 13 -34.90 21.71 -0.46
N ALA A 14 -34.58 21.40 -1.71
CA ALA A 14 -33.66 20.33 -2.06
C ALA A 14 -32.22 20.63 -1.56
N ILE A 15 -31.75 21.86 -1.76
CA ILE A 15 -30.43 22.31 -1.24
C ILE A 15 -30.39 22.20 0.29
N GLU A 16 -31.46 22.58 0.99
CA GLU A 16 -31.55 22.50 2.44
C GLU A 16 -31.46 21.04 2.94
N HIS A 17 -32.18 20.11 2.29
CA HIS A 17 -32.12 18.69 2.61
C HIS A 17 -30.70 18.12 2.48
N ASP A 18 -30.04 18.35 1.33
CA ASP A 18 -28.68 17.87 1.10
C ASP A 18 -27.64 18.53 1.99
N PHE A 19 -27.82 19.81 2.28
CA PHE A 19 -26.98 20.55 3.21
C PHE A 19 -27.07 19.95 4.61
N ARG A 20 -28.27 19.60 5.09
CA ARG A 20 -28.47 18.95 6.39
C ARG A 20 -27.92 17.53 6.42
N ASN A 21 -28.09 16.76 5.34
CA ASN A 21 -27.61 15.37 5.24
C ASN A 21 -26.08 15.26 5.34
N GLY A 22 -25.34 16.29 4.93
CA GLY A 22 -23.89 16.34 5.11
C GLY A 22 -23.07 15.39 4.21
N SER A 23 -23.72 14.63 3.32
CA SER A 23 -23.10 13.67 2.39
C SER A 23 -22.26 14.34 1.29
N MET A 24 -22.69 15.50 0.76
CA MET A 24 -22.02 16.24 -0.31
C MET A 24 -21.34 17.51 0.20
N SER A 25 -20.21 17.89 -0.40
CA SER A 25 -19.51 19.15 -0.05
C SER A 25 -20.28 20.35 -0.62
N LEU A 26 -20.05 21.55 -0.06
CA LEU A 26 -20.70 22.77 -0.56
C LEU A 26 -20.39 23.04 -2.04
N ARG A 27 -19.16 22.72 -2.48
CA ARG A 27 -18.72 22.86 -3.88
C ARG A 27 -19.46 21.91 -4.82
N GLU A 28 -19.68 20.67 -4.37
CA GLU A 28 -20.44 19.68 -5.14
C GLU A 28 -21.91 20.06 -5.23
N MET A 29 -22.53 20.48 -4.12
CA MET A 29 -23.91 20.97 -4.12
C MET A 29 -24.07 22.20 -5.02
N ALA A 30 -23.14 23.16 -4.94
CA ALA A 30 -23.15 24.35 -5.81
C ALA A 30 -23.11 23.98 -7.30
N LYS A 31 -22.26 23.03 -7.69
CA LYS A 31 -22.19 22.52 -9.06
C LYS A 31 -23.49 21.82 -9.48
N TRP A 32 -24.06 20.98 -8.61
CA TRP A 32 -25.25 20.19 -8.91
C TRP A 32 -26.51 21.06 -9.07
N TYR A 33 -26.68 22.04 -8.18
CA TYR A 33 -27.84 22.95 -8.17
C TYR A 33 -27.65 24.21 -9.02
N GLY A 34 -26.49 24.39 -9.66
CA GLY A 34 -26.20 25.57 -10.49
C GLY A 34 -26.16 26.90 -9.71
N VAL A 35 -25.80 26.86 -8.43
CA VAL A 35 -25.71 28.02 -7.54
C VAL A 35 -24.27 28.20 -7.04
N SER A 36 -23.94 29.36 -6.47
CA SER A 36 -22.63 29.54 -5.84
C SER A 36 -22.61 29.00 -4.41
N ASP A 37 -21.46 28.45 -3.97
CA ASP A 37 -21.23 28.06 -2.57
C ASP A 37 -21.59 29.18 -1.58
N GLY A 38 -21.29 30.43 -1.95
CA GLY A 38 -21.58 31.62 -1.14
C GLY A 38 -23.08 31.85 -0.97
N ALA A 39 -23.88 31.60 -2.00
CA ALA A 39 -25.34 31.69 -1.93
C ALA A 39 -25.92 30.61 -0.99
N ILE A 40 -25.41 29.38 -1.04
CA ILE A 40 -25.78 28.30 -0.12
C ILE A 40 -25.44 28.67 1.32
N ARG A 41 -24.21 29.15 1.59
CA ARG A 41 -23.78 29.57 2.95
C ARG A 41 -24.63 30.70 3.51
N LYS A 42 -24.92 31.72 2.70
CA LYS A 42 -25.74 32.87 3.12
C LYS A 42 -27.16 32.42 3.47
N ARG A 43 -27.74 31.53 2.66
CA ARG A 43 -29.07 30.96 2.90
C ARG A 43 -29.10 30.09 4.16
N ALA A 44 -28.12 29.21 4.32
CA ALA A 44 -27.95 28.37 5.51
C ALA A 44 -27.87 29.21 6.79
N LYS A 45 -27.07 30.29 6.78
CA LYS A 45 -26.96 31.19 7.92
C LYS A 45 -28.27 31.92 8.22
N SER A 46 -29.01 32.36 7.20
CA SER A 46 -30.31 33.05 7.39
C SER A 46 -31.45 32.10 7.80
N GLY A 47 -31.37 30.84 7.39
CA GLY A 47 -32.39 29.81 7.62
C GLY A 47 -32.09 28.89 8.79
N GLY A 48 -30.99 29.11 9.52
CA GLY A 48 -30.60 28.26 10.65
C GLY A 48 -30.33 26.81 10.24
N TRP A 49 -29.76 26.57 9.07
CA TRP A 49 -29.48 25.21 8.62
C TRP A 49 -28.27 24.64 9.35
N GLU A 50 -28.48 23.53 10.05
CA GLU A 50 -27.42 22.77 10.71
C GLU A 50 -27.02 21.58 9.83
N ARG A 51 -25.73 21.41 9.62
CA ARG A 51 -25.18 20.35 8.76
C ARG A 51 -24.73 19.17 9.63
N ALA A 52 -25.23 17.97 9.33
CA ALA A 52 -24.73 16.77 9.97
C ALA A 52 -23.23 16.60 9.72
N ALA A 53 -22.53 16.06 10.73
CA ALA A 53 -21.16 15.61 10.54
C ALA A 53 -21.16 14.63 9.36
N ARG A 54 -20.28 14.88 8.38
CA ARG A 54 -20.13 13.96 7.25
C ARG A 54 -19.79 12.60 7.86
N PRO A 55 -20.55 11.53 7.55
CA PRO A 55 -20.16 10.19 7.99
C PRO A 55 -18.74 9.98 7.49
N GLU A 56 -17.82 9.66 8.41
CA GLU A 56 -16.41 9.39 8.12
C GLU A 56 -16.36 8.56 6.85
N SER A 57 -15.87 9.16 5.76
CA SER A 57 -15.76 8.44 4.51
C SER A 57 -14.86 7.25 4.77
N THR A 58 -15.35 6.03 4.54
CA THR A 58 -14.55 4.81 4.51
C THR A 58 -13.40 4.88 3.49
N HIS A 59 -13.37 5.93 2.65
CA HIS A 59 -12.16 6.43 2.01
C HIS A 59 -11.36 7.35 2.93
N ARG A 60 -10.89 6.81 4.04
CA ARG A 60 -9.75 7.37 4.77
C ARG A 60 -8.52 7.13 3.89
N ALA A 61 -8.02 8.18 3.23
CA ALA A 61 -6.59 8.27 2.94
C ALA A 61 -5.88 7.88 4.25
N PRO A 62 -4.97 6.90 4.25
CA PRO A 62 -4.63 6.18 5.48
C PRO A 62 -3.92 7.12 6.44
N ALA A 63 -4.70 7.80 7.29
CA ALA A 63 -4.19 8.31 8.54
C ALA A 63 -3.78 7.07 9.30
N SER A 64 -2.47 6.89 9.38
CA SER A 64 -1.76 5.89 10.16
C SER A 64 -2.45 5.65 11.49
N THR A 65 -3.23 4.58 11.55
CA THR A 65 -3.68 3.97 12.80
C THR A 65 -2.95 2.66 12.88
N ASN A 66 -1.95 2.62 13.76
CA ASN A 66 -1.38 1.37 14.23
C ASN A 66 -2.49 0.68 15.04
N ALA A 67 -3.29 -0.14 14.38
CA ALA A 67 -4.19 -1.08 15.01
C ALA A 67 -4.18 -2.37 14.18
N ALA A 68 -3.57 -3.40 14.79
CA ALA A 68 -3.65 -4.83 14.50
C ALA A 68 -4.19 -5.23 13.11
N GLY A 69 -3.28 -5.51 12.18
CA GLY A 69 -3.60 -6.03 10.84
C GLY A 69 -2.55 -5.67 9.79
N GLY A 70 -1.70 -4.68 10.07
CA GLY A 70 -0.57 -4.35 9.23
C GLY A 70 0.56 -5.37 9.37
N SER A 71 1.05 -5.89 8.24
CA SER A 71 2.36 -6.54 8.15
C SER A 71 3.34 -5.79 9.06
N PRO A 72 4.06 -6.47 9.98
CA PRO A 72 4.77 -5.78 11.05
C PRO A 72 5.71 -4.75 10.44
N ARG A 73 5.37 -3.46 10.60
CA ARG A 73 6.29 -2.37 10.25
C ARG A 73 7.49 -2.59 11.15
N THR A 74 8.57 -3.09 10.55
CA THR A 74 9.76 -3.44 11.31
C THR A 74 10.22 -2.19 12.04
N ALA A 75 10.18 -2.20 13.37
CA ALA A 75 10.68 -1.10 14.17
C ALA A 75 12.11 -0.79 13.70
N LEU A 76 12.42 0.49 13.53
CA LEU A 76 13.73 0.94 13.05
C LEU A 76 14.75 0.77 14.19
N THR A 77 15.15 -0.47 14.42
CA THR A 77 16.17 -0.86 15.40
C THR A 77 17.51 -1.02 14.68
N ALA A 78 18.62 -0.87 15.41
CA ALA A 78 19.96 -1.10 14.84
C ALA A 78 20.11 -2.51 14.21
N ALA A 79 19.50 -3.53 14.83
CA ALA A 79 19.45 -4.89 14.29
C ALA A 79 18.66 -4.98 12.97
N ALA A 80 17.52 -4.27 12.88
CA ALA A 80 16.69 -4.19 11.68
C ALA A 80 17.32 -3.36 10.55
N ALA A 81 18.33 -2.54 10.87
CA ALA A 81 19.12 -1.75 9.93
C ALA A 81 20.46 -2.42 9.54
N SER A 82 20.72 -3.65 10.02
CA SER A 82 21.93 -4.37 9.62
C SER A 82 21.91 -4.69 8.11
N PRO A 83 23.07 -4.69 7.41
CA PRO A 83 23.13 -5.00 5.98
C PRO A 83 22.47 -6.34 5.62
N VAL A 84 22.69 -7.38 6.44
CA VAL A 84 22.07 -8.71 6.25
C VAL A 84 20.56 -8.65 6.36
N ALA A 85 20.01 -7.94 7.37
CA ALA A 85 18.57 -7.79 7.53
C ALA A 85 17.94 -6.99 6.38
N ILE A 86 18.62 -5.95 5.89
CA ILE A 86 18.17 -5.15 4.75
C ILE A 86 18.10 -6.00 3.48
N ILE A 87 19.14 -6.79 3.20
CA ILE A 87 19.20 -7.65 2.03
C ILE A 87 18.14 -8.75 2.10
N GLY A 88 18.00 -9.41 3.25
CA GLY A 88 16.94 -10.40 3.48
C GLY A 88 15.54 -9.82 3.28
N ARG A 89 15.29 -8.60 3.77
CA ARG A 89 14.01 -7.90 3.56
C ARG A 89 13.79 -7.54 2.10
N GLY A 90 14.83 -7.06 1.41
CA GLY A 90 14.79 -6.76 -0.02
C GLY A 90 14.39 -7.99 -0.85
N ARG A 91 15.01 -9.15 -0.58
CA ARG A 91 14.68 -10.41 -1.27
C ARG A 91 13.22 -10.82 -1.06
N ASN A 92 12.73 -10.73 0.18
CA ASN A 92 11.32 -11.00 0.50
C ASN A 92 10.34 -10.00 -0.16
N LEU A 93 10.78 -8.77 -0.41
CA LEU A 93 9.97 -7.79 -1.11
C LEU A 93 9.91 -8.10 -2.61
N VAL A 94 11.03 -8.52 -3.22
CA VAL A 94 11.06 -8.96 -4.62
C VAL A 94 10.11 -10.13 -4.85
N LEU A 95 10.10 -11.15 -3.97
CA LEU A 95 9.20 -12.30 -4.11
C LEU A 95 7.73 -11.88 -4.08
N ARG A 96 7.33 -11.04 -3.11
CA ARG A 96 5.95 -10.55 -3.03
C ARG A 96 5.53 -9.73 -4.24
N LEU A 97 6.45 -8.94 -4.81
CA LEU A 97 6.18 -8.19 -6.04
C LEU A 97 6.09 -9.10 -7.27
N LEU A 98 6.78 -10.24 -7.28
CA LEU A 98 6.61 -11.26 -8.32
C LEU A 98 5.21 -11.91 -8.22
N ASP A 99 4.76 -12.24 -7.01
CA ASP A 99 3.42 -12.79 -6.78
C ASP A 99 2.33 -11.80 -7.25
N GLU A 100 2.49 -10.50 -6.97
CA GLU A 100 1.57 -9.45 -7.43
C GLU A 100 1.57 -9.31 -8.96
N LEU A 101 2.76 -9.40 -9.57
CA LEU A 101 2.89 -9.36 -11.03
C LEU A 101 2.25 -10.57 -11.70
N GLU A 102 2.36 -11.76 -11.09
CA GLU A 102 1.67 -12.97 -11.51
C GLU A 102 0.15 -12.80 -11.41
N ALA A 103 -0.36 -12.37 -10.26
CA ALA A 103 -1.80 -12.12 -10.06
C ALA A 103 -2.36 -11.11 -11.08
N THR A 104 -1.62 -10.01 -11.34
CA THR A 104 -2.00 -9.01 -12.34
C THR A 104 -2.02 -9.61 -13.75
N THR A 105 -1.11 -10.53 -14.05
CA THR A 105 -1.03 -11.20 -15.35
C THR A 105 -2.16 -12.20 -15.55
N CYS A 106 -2.52 -12.97 -14.52
CA CYS A 106 -3.64 -13.91 -14.55
C CYS A 106 -4.99 -13.21 -14.66
N ASN A 107 -5.16 -12.07 -13.98
CA ASN A 107 -6.46 -11.40 -13.86
C ASN A 107 -6.61 -10.22 -14.83
N ILE A 108 -5.75 -10.11 -15.86
CA ILE A 108 -5.72 -8.94 -16.76
C ILE A 108 -7.08 -8.65 -17.43
N GLY A 109 -7.82 -9.69 -17.81
CA GLY A 109 -9.14 -9.54 -18.45
C GLY A 109 -10.21 -9.02 -17.47
N GLU A 110 -10.17 -9.47 -16.21
CA GLU A 110 -11.07 -9.00 -15.17
C GLU A 110 -10.77 -7.56 -14.78
N LEU A 111 -9.48 -7.21 -14.69
CA LEU A 111 -9.03 -5.84 -14.46
C LEU A 111 -9.52 -4.91 -15.58
N ASP A 112 -9.43 -5.34 -16.84
CA ASP A 112 -9.96 -4.59 -17.98
C ASP A 112 -11.48 -4.40 -17.90
N ALA A 113 -12.22 -5.42 -17.47
CA ALA A 113 -13.66 -5.34 -17.27
C ALA A 113 -14.02 -4.34 -16.14
N PHE A 114 -13.32 -4.38 -15.01
CA PHE A 114 -13.51 -3.43 -13.92
C PHE A 114 -13.15 -2.00 -14.31
N ILE A 115 -12.09 -1.81 -15.10
CA ILE A 115 -11.70 -0.49 -15.61
C ILE A 115 -12.84 0.11 -16.44
N VAL A 116 -13.44 -0.67 -17.34
CA VAL A 116 -14.57 -0.21 -18.18
C VAL A 116 -15.81 0.10 -17.33
N GLN A 117 -16.10 -0.74 -16.35
CA GLN A 117 -17.26 -0.56 -15.47
C GLN A 117 -17.12 0.69 -14.59
N ALA A 118 -15.94 0.96 -14.03
CA ALA A 118 -15.71 2.06 -13.09
C ALA A 118 -15.64 3.44 -13.75
N THR A 119 -15.28 3.52 -15.03
CA THR A 119 -15.06 4.77 -15.77
C THR A 119 -16.27 5.25 -16.56
N GLY A 120 -17.26 4.38 -16.77
CA GLY A 120 -18.56 4.73 -17.32
C GLY A 120 -18.50 5.47 -18.66
N GLY A 121 -18.01 4.81 -19.72
CA GLY A 121 -18.14 5.21 -21.14
C GLY A 121 -17.48 6.53 -21.60
N ASP A 122 -17.59 7.61 -20.81
CA ASP A 122 -17.23 8.99 -21.16
C ASP A 122 -15.78 9.34 -20.74
N GLN A 123 -15.10 8.45 -20.00
CA GLN A 123 -13.73 8.64 -19.54
C GLN A 123 -12.70 7.79 -20.31
N ALA A 124 -12.81 7.73 -21.63
CA ALA A 124 -11.95 6.92 -22.50
C ALA A 124 -10.44 7.09 -22.22
N LYS A 125 -9.99 8.32 -21.93
CA LYS A 125 -8.58 8.60 -21.59
C LYS A 125 -8.14 8.00 -20.25
N GLN A 126 -9.01 7.97 -19.25
CA GLN A 126 -8.71 7.31 -17.97
C GLN A 126 -8.76 5.80 -18.11
N CYS A 127 -9.69 5.25 -18.91
CA CYS A 127 -9.70 3.82 -19.25
C CYS A 127 -8.39 3.39 -19.90
N GLU A 128 -7.93 4.16 -20.88
CA GLU A 128 -6.70 3.87 -21.62
C GLU A 128 -5.47 3.97 -20.72
N ALA A 129 -5.40 4.99 -19.85
CA ALA A 129 -4.32 5.11 -18.87
C ALA A 129 -4.26 3.92 -17.90
N LEU A 130 -5.41 3.44 -17.42
CA LEU A 130 -5.48 2.28 -16.53
C LEU A 130 -5.10 0.97 -17.24
N ARG A 131 -5.55 0.78 -18.49
CA ARG A 131 -5.16 -0.36 -19.34
C ARG A 131 -3.67 -0.34 -19.69
N GLN A 132 -3.09 0.84 -19.88
CA GLN A 132 -1.65 0.98 -20.09
C GLN A 132 -0.85 0.58 -18.85
N ALA A 133 -1.33 0.93 -17.65
CA ALA A 133 -0.69 0.58 -16.39
C ALA A 133 -0.61 -0.94 -16.17
N THR A 134 -1.57 -1.70 -16.69
CA THR A 134 -1.59 -3.16 -16.65
C THR A 134 -1.09 -3.79 -17.95
N SER A 135 -0.57 -3.04 -18.92
CA SER A 135 -0.18 -3.57 -20.25
C SER A 135 0.93 -4.61 -20.18
N LEU A 136 1.00 -5.49 -21.19
CA LEU A 136 2.06 -6.51 -21.29
C LEU A 136 3.46 -5.88 -21.27
N LYS A 137 3.66 -4.76 -21.97
CA LYS A 137 4.91 -4.02 -21.97
C LYS A 137 5.30 -3.62 -20.55
N GLN A 138 4.41 -2.96 -19.83
CA GLN A 138 4.68 -2.49 -18.48
C GLN A 138 4.97 -3.65 -17.52
N ARG A 139 4.19 -4.74 -17.61
CA ARG A 139 4.46 -5.96 -16.83
C ARG A 139 5.82 -6.57 -17.13
N SER A 140 6.23 -6.63 -18.40
CA SER A 140 7.55 -7.14 -18.80
C SER A 140 8.71 -6.27 -18.28
N ASP A 141 8.52 -4.94 -18.25
CA ASP A 141 9.52 -4.01 -17.75
C ASP A 141 9.68 -4.14 -16.22
N VAL A 142 8.56 -4.33 -15.50
CA VAL A 142 8.56 -4.64 -14.07
C VAL A 142 9.27 -5.97 -13.80
N LEU A 143 8.98 -7.03 -14.55
CA LEU A 143 9.66 -8.33 -14.41
C LEU A 143 11.18 -8.18 -14.56
N ARG A 144 11.64 -7.43 -15.57
CA ARG A 144 13.06 -7.19 -15.80
C ARG A 144 13.70 -6.44 -14.62
N ALA A 145 13.02 -5.42 -14.09
CA ALA A 145 13.50 -4.66 -12.94
C ALA A 145 13.60 -5.53 -11.68
N LEU A 146 12.60 -6.38 -11.43
CA LEU A 146 12.60 -7.33 -10.31
C LEU A 146 13.72 -8.37 -10.44
N ALA A 147 13.96 -8.91 -11.63
CA ALA A 147 15.06 -9.83 -11.89
C ALA A 147 16.43 -9.17 -11.63
N LEU A 148 16.62 -7.92 -12.06
CA LEU A 148 17.83 -7.16 -11.77
C LEU A 148 17.99 -6.92 -10.27
N ALA A 149 16.92 -6.53 -9.56
CA ALA A 149 16.94 -6.35 -8.12
C ALA A 149 17.27 -7.66 -7.37
N ALA A 150 16.70 -8.79 -7.81
CA ALA A 150 17.00 -10.10 -7.24
C ALA A 150 18.49 -10.45 -7.39
N LYS A 151 19.06 -10.21 -8.58
CA LYS A 151 20.47 -10.42 -8.86
C LYS A 151 21.36 -9.56 -7.95
N THR A 152 21.11 -8.25 -7.90
CA THR A 152 21.94 -7.33 -7.09
C THR A 152 21.86 -7.64 -5.60
N LEU A 153 20.69 -7.98 -5.08
CA LEU A 153 20.52 -8.40 -3.68
C LEU A 153 21.18 -9.76 -3.40
N SER A 154 21.25 -10.65 -4.39
CA SER A 154 21.95 -11.94 -4.27
C SER A 154 23.46 -11.72 -4.18
N GLU A 155 24.01 -10.88 -5.05
CA GLU A 155 25.43 -10.52 -5.10
C GLU A 155 25.88 -9.69 -3.88
N ALA A 156 25.00 -8.85 -3.33
CA ALA A 156 25.28 -8.01 -2.17
C ALA A 156 25.18 -8.72 -0.82
N GLY A 157 24.57 -9.91 -0.77
CA GLY A 157 24.49 -10.72 0.45
C GLY A 157 25.88 -11.03 1.01
N PRO A 158 26.00 -11.48 2.28
CA PRO A 158 27.21 -12.17 2.69
C PRO A 158 27.45 -13.25 1.63
N GLN A 159 28.53 -13.08 0.86
CA GLN A 159 29.20 -14.23 0.29
C GLN A 159 29.39 -15.08 1.52
N VAL A 160 28.72 -16.24 1.64
CA VAL A 160 29.08 -17.23 2.66
C VAL A 160 30.48 -17.63 2.23
N GLY A 161 31.43 -16.78 2.63
CA GLY A 161 32.80 -16.90 2.28
C GLY A 161 33.16 -18.19 2.93
N LYS A 162 33.71 -19.12 2.16
CA LYS A 162 34.18 -20.46 2.55
C LYS A 162 34.70 -20.59 3.99
N LYS A 163 35.11 -19.49 4.64
CA LYS A 163 35.45 -19.31 6.04
C LYS A 163 34.30 -19.49 7.06
N GLU A 164 33.10 -18.94 6.85
CA GLU A 164 31.97 -19.12 7.80
C GLU A 164 31.38 -20.52 7.71
N GLU A 165 31.22 -21.05 6.50
CA GLU A 165 30.82 -22.44 6.25
C GLU A 165 31.85 -23.44 6.82
N ARG A 166 33.16 -23.16 6.66
CA ARG A 166 34.22 -23.96 7.30
C ARG A 166 34.18 -23.88 8.82
N ASN A 167 33.86 -22.73 9.40
CA ASN A 167 33.77 -22.57 10.85
C ASN A 167 32.56 -23.32 11.42
N GLN A 168 31.41 -23.27 10.75
CA GLN A 168 30.22 -24.03 11.14
C GLN A 168 30.46 -25.53 11.00
N ALA A 169 31.01 -25.99 9.86
CA ALA A 169 31.38 -27.38 9.68
C ALA A 169 32.44 -27.86 10.70
N ALA A 170 33.40 -27.01 11.06
CA ALA A 170 34.37 -27.32 12.11
C ALA A 170 33.72 -27.41 13.50
N GLN A 171 32.75 -26.54 13.80
CA GLN A 171 31.97 -26.60 15.05
C GLN A 171 31.11 -27.86 15.12
N GLU A 172 30.44 -28.24 14.02
CA GLU A 172 29.66 -29.47 13.95
C GLU A 172 30.55 -30.72 14.15
N VAL A 173 31.76 -30.75 13.58
CA VAL A 173 32.71 -31.87 13.78
C VAL A 173 33.22 -31.94 15.23
N VAL A 174 33.39 -30.79 15.88
CA VAL A 174 33.78 -30.69 17.30
C VAL A 174 32.63 -31.13 18.22
N GLU A 175 31.39 -30.75 17.91
CA GLU A 175 30.19 -31.14 18.67
C GLU A 175 29.80 -32.61 18.46
N ALA A 176 29.96 -33.13 17.26
CA ALA A 176 29.75 -34.54 16.93
C ALA A 176 30.81 -35.48 17.55
N GLY A 177 31.82 -34.92 18.24
CA GLY A 177 32.84 -35.70 18.94
C GLY A 177 33.68 -36.56 18.00
N GLY A 178 33.97 -36.06 16.81
CA GLY A 178 34.82 -36.76 15.84
C GLY A 178 36.20 -37.11 16.41
N ILE A 179 36.93 -38.00 15.74
CA ILE A 179 38.25 -38.52 16.17
C ILE A 179 39.27 -37.41 16.53
N TYR A 180 39.09 -36.20 15.99
CA TYR A 180 39.93 -35.02 16.21
C TYR A 180 39.35 -33.96 17.17
N ALA A 181 38.22 -34.23 17.83
CA ALA A 181 37.64 -33.30 18.79
C ALA A 181 38.54 -33.15 20.04
N PRO A 182 38.73 -31.94 20.58
CA PRO A 182 39.54 -31.73 21.77
C PRO A 182 38.93 -32.47 22.96
N ARG A 183 39.73 -33.30 23.64
CA ARG A 183 39.28 -34.06 24.82
C ARG A 183 38.81 -33.09 25.91
N ARG A 184 37.57 -33.24 26.39
CA ARG A 184 37.10 -32.49 27.57
C ARG A 184 38.04 -32.76 28.74
N GLY A 185 38.63 -31.70 29.28
CA GLY A 185 39.46 -31.78 30.48
C GLY A 185 38.67 -32.32 31.68
N PRO A 186 39.34 -32.98 32.64
CA PRO A 186 38.69 -33.57 33.80
C PRO A 186 37.94 -32.52 34.60
N ARG A 187 36.68 -32.81 34.96
CA ARG A 187 35.90 -31.98 35.87
C ARG A 187 36.47 -32.18 37.27
N LEU A 188 37.05 -31.13 37.84
CA LEU A 188 37.39 -31.10 39.26
C LEU A 188 36.08 -31.06 40.05
N ALA A 189 35.67 -32.22 40.58
CA ALA A 189 34.65 -32.28 41.61
C ALA A 189 35.29 -31.71 42.89
N VAL A 190 34.97 -30.46 43.20
CA VAL A 190 35.35 -29.87 44.48
C VAL A 190 34.14 -30.06 45.39
N ASP A 191 34.12 -31.16 46.14
CA ASP A 191 33.20 -31.33 47.26
C ASP A 191 33.68 -30.41 48.39
N ASN A 192 33.00 -29.28 48.57
CA ASN A 192 33.16 -28.45 49.77
C ASN A 192 32.19 -28.99 50.82
N SER A 193 32.72 -29.77 51.77
CA SER A 193 32.06 -30.11 53.04
C SER A 193 32.46 -29.10 54.11
#